data_AF-A0A1Z4RN70-F1
#
_entry.id   AF-A0A1Z4RN70-F1
#
_cell.length_a   1.000
_cell.length_b   1.000
_cell.length_c   1.000
_cell.angle_alpha   90.00
_cell.angle_beta   90.00
_cell.angle_gamma   90.00
#
_symmetry.space_group_name_H-M   'P 1'
#
loop_
_entity.id
_entity.type
_entity.pdbx_description
1 polymer ?
#
loop_
_entity_poly.entity_id
_entity_poly.type
_entity_poly.pdbx_seq_one_letter_code
_entity_poly.pdbx_strand_id
1 'polypeptide(L)'
;MPDIIPQYPESYSQEEIQQILQIAIAENSTNEELSRQQLWEIAAELDIDKTTIEAAEKEWLEQKTISHQRRAFDAYRRYKFKQKLIRYAIVNVFLLSFNLVTAGTLSWALYILLFWGLGVTLNGWKAYQSKGEDYERAFQRWSFQNEVKQTVVTIWSKLQKVWQA
;
A
#
# COMPACT_ATOMS: atom_id res chain seq x y z
N MET A 1 17.60 36.46 -15.93
CA MET A 1 17.37 35.47 -14.85
C MET A 1 18.63 35.46 -14.01
N PRO A 2 18.57 35.71 -12.69
CA PRO A 2 19.77 35.64 -11.86
C PRO A 2 20.23 34.18 -11.74
N ASP A 3 21.50 33.92 -12.03
CA ASP A 3 22.13 32.61 -11.86
C ASP A 3 22.18 32.25 -10.37
N ILE A 4 21.38 31.27 -9.96
CA ILE A 4 21.41 30.72 -8.61
C ILE A 4 22.60 29.75 -8.55
N ILE A 5 23.75 30.24 -8.11
CA ILE A 5 24.91 29.38 -7.84
C ILE A 5 24.61 28.63 -6.54
N PRO A 6 24.51 27.28 -6.54
CA PRO A 6 24.28 26.53 -5.31
C PRO A 6 25.49 26.69 -4.38
N GLN A 7 25.25 27.10 -3.13
CA GLN A 7 26.30 27.10 -2.11
C GLN A 7 26.43 25.71 -1.51
N TYR A 8 27.62 25.13 -1.60
CA TYR A 8 27.93 23.82 -1.03
C TYR A 8 28.21 23.96 0.48
N PRO A 9 27.49 23.24 1.35
CA PRO A 9 27.79 23.23 2.77
C PRO A 9 29.14 22.54 3.02
N GLU A 10 29.88 22.99 4.05
CA GLU A 10 31.16 22.37 4.42
C GLU A 10 31.01 21.00 5.10
N SER A 11 29.82 20.68 5.61
CA SER A 11 29.52 19.40 6.26
C SER A 11 28.13 18.93 5.92
N TYR A 12 27.98 17.62 5.69
CA TYR A 12 26.70 16.96 5.45
C TYR A 12 26.35 16.06 6.63
N SER A 13 25.08 16.05 7.01
CA SER A 13 24.52 15.03 7.91
C SER A 13 24.52 13.65 7.24
N GLN A 14 24.41 12.61 8.04
CA GLN A 14 24.33 11.23 7.54
C GLN A 14 23.14 11.04 6.59
N GLU A 15 22.00 11.67 6.89
CA GLU A 15 20.79 11.65 6.08
C GLU A 15 21.00 12.33 4.72
N GLU A 16 21.70 13.46 4.69
CA GLU A 16 22.03 14.18 3.46
C GLU A 16 23.00 13.39 2.59
N ILE A 17 24.02 12.76 3.17
CA ILE A 17 24.96 11.89 2.45
C ILE A 17 24.22 10.72 1.78
N GLN A 18 23.31 10.07 2.51
CA GLN A 18 22.51 8.98 1.97
C GLN A 18 21.64 9.42 0.79
N GLN A 19 21.02 10.60 0.88
CA GLN A 19 20.20 11.15 -0.20
C GLN A 19 21.03 11.49 -1.43
N ILE A 20 22.19 12.12 -1.26
CA ILE A 20 23.12 12.43 -2.36
C ILE A 20 23.57 11.15 -3.05
N LEU A 21 23.93 10.12 -2.27
CA LEU A 21 24.32 8.81 -2.82
C LEU A 21 23.16 8.13 -3.56
N GLN A 22 21.94 8.19 -3.02
CA GLN A 22 20.76 7.66 -3.69
C GLN A 22 20.51 8.32 -5.05
N ILE A 23 20.64 9.64 -5.14
CA ILE A 23 20.50 10.40 -6.39
C ILE A 23 21.59 10.00 -7.38
N ALA A 24 22.85 9.96 -6.93
CA ALA A 24 23.99 9.59 -7.77
C ALA A 24 23.86 8.16 -8.32
N ILE A 25 23.42 7.21 -7.50
CA ILE A 25 23.18 5.83 -7.93
C ILE A 25 22.05 5.79 -8.96
N ALA A 26 20.92 6.47 -8.71
CA ALA A 26 19.77 6.48 -9.63
C ALA A 26 20.10 7.08 -11.01
N GLU A 27 20.99 8.08 -11.07
CA GLU A 27 21.46 8.66 -12.32
C GLU A 27 22.53 7.82 -13.03
N ASN A 28 23.38 7.11 -12.28
CA ASN A 28 24.49 6.32 -12.84
C ASN A 28 24.07 4.91 -13.26
N SER A 29 23.05 4.32 -12.61
CA SER A 29 22.48 3.03 -13.02
C SER A 29 21.78 3.19 -14.37
N THR A 30 22.50 2.86 -15.43
CA THR A 30 22.05 2.89 -16.83
C THR A 30 21.02 1.78 -17.04
N ASN A 31 19.79 1.94 -16.55
CA ASN A 31 18.66 1.00 -16.63
C ASN A 31 18.89 -0.45 -16.14
N GLU A 32 20.09 -0.80 -15.67
CA GLU A 32 20.42 -2.12 -15.16
C GLU A 32 20.14 -2.19 -13.65
N GLU A 33 19.33 -3.17 -13.24
CA GLU A 33 19.09 -3.44 -11.83
C GLU A 33 20.40 -3.93 -11.20
N LEU A 34 20.86 -3.25 -10.14
CA LEU A 34 22.06 -3.67 -9.41
C LEU A 34 21.84 -5.06 -8.80
N SER A 35 22.76 -5.97 -9.10
CA SER A 35 22.72 -7.33 -8.55
C SER A 35 23.05 -7.34 -7.06
N ARG A 36 22.62 -8.39 -6.35
CA ARG A 36 22.96 -8.61 -4.94
C ARG A 36 24.48 -8.67 -4.70
N GLN A 37 25.25 -9.15 -5.67
CA GLN A 37 26.71 -9.19 -5.58
C GLN A 37 27.30 -7.77 -5.60
N GLN A 38 26.82 -6.91 -6.49
CA GLN A 38 27.25 -5.51 -6.54
C GLN A 38 26.89 -4.75 -5.27
N LEU A 39 25.73 -5.04 -4.65
CA LEU A 39 25.38 -4.48 -3.34
C LEU A 39 26.44 -4.81 -2.27
N TRP A 40 26.95 -6.05 -2.26
CA TRP A 40 27.99 -6.47 -1.33
C TRP A 40 29.37 -5.89 -1.65
N GLU A 41 29.69 -5.74 -2.94
CA GLU A 41 30.93 -5.08 -3.38
C GLU A 41 30.96 -3.62 -2.91
N ILE A 42 29.88 -2.87 -3.11
CA ILE A 42 29.74 -1.50 -2.61
C ILE A 42 29.84 -1.45 -1.08
N ALA A 43 29.21 -2.40 -0.38
CA ALA A 43 29.31 -2.47 1.08
C ALA A 43 30.76 -2.70 1.54
N ALA A 44 31.49 -3.59 0.86
CA ALA A 44 32.90 -3.84 1.15
C ALA A 44 33.78 -2.61 0.87
N GLU A 45 33.50 -1.84 -0.19
CA GLU A 45 34.19 -0.57 -0.47
C GLU A 45 33.94 0.50 0.59
N LEU A 46 32.76 0.48 1.22
CA LEU A 46 32.39 1.37 2.32
C LEU A 46 32.82 0.86 3.70
N ASP A 47 33.62 -0.21 3.77
CA ASP A 47 34.08 -0.86 5.01
C ASP A 47 32.92 -1.35 5.89
N ILE A 48 31.80 -1.74 5.26
CA ILE A 48 30.63 -2.33 5.91
C ILE A 48 30.79 -3.85 5.90
N ASP A 49 30.82 -4.45 7.10
CA ASP A 49 30.93 -5.90 7.23
C ASP A 49 29.77 -6.65 6.55
N LYS A 50 30.08 -7.81 5.97
CA LYS A 50 29.12 -8.66 5.26
C LYS A 50 27.92 -9.04 6.14
N THR A 51 28.13 -9.31 7.42
CA THR A 51 27.05 -9.67 8.34
C THR A 51 26.11 -8.50 8.60
N THR A 52 26.63 -7.27 8.61
CA THR A 52 25.86 -6.04 8.78
C THR A 52 24.97 -5.76 7.57
N ILE A 53 25.50 -5.87 6.36
CA ILE A 53 24.70 -5.65 5.13
C ILE A 53 23.66 -6.76 4.92
N GLU A 54 23.96 -8.02 5.27
CA GLU A 54 22.97 -9.11 5.22
C GLU A 54 21.84 -8.91 6.24
N ALA A 55 22.16 -8.44 7.45
CA ALA A 55 21.13 -8.11 8.44
C ALA A 55 20.24 -6.95 7.96
N ALA A 56 20.83 -5.91 7.38
CA ALA A 56 20.10 -4.77 6.82
C ALA A 56 19.23 -5.18 5.61
N GLU A 57 19.73 -6.05 4.73
CA GLU A 57 18.96 -6.60 3.60
C GLU A 57 17.73 -7.38 4.10
N LYS A 58 17.92 -8.22 5.13
CA LYS A 58 16.83 -8.98 5.74
C LYS A 58 15.78 -8.06 6.35
N GLU A 59 16.20 -7.08 7.14
CA GLU A 59 15.30 -6.11 7.75
C GLU A 59 14.54 -5.32 6.67
N TRP A 60 15.22 -4.88 5.62
CA TRP A 60 14.59 -4.20 4.50
C TRP A 60 13.57 -5.07 3.77
N LEU A 61 13.85 -6.36 3.55
CA LEU A 61 12.91 -7.31 2.95
C LEU A 61 11.66 -7.52 3.82
N GLU A 62 11.83 -7.61 5.13
CA GLU A 62 10.72 -7.71 6.09
C GLU A 62 9.86 -6.43 6.05
N GLN A 63 10.48 -5.25 6.12
CA GLN A 63 9.79 -3.97 6.00
C GLN A 63 9.08 -3.80 4.65
N LYS A 64 9.73 -4.22 3.55
CA LYS A 64 9.16 -4.19 2.19
C LYS A 64 7.92 -5.09 2.11
N THR A 65 7.97 -6.29 2.69
CA THR A 65 6.85 -7.22 2.76
C THR A 65 5.67 -6.60 3.51
N ILE A 66 5.91 -6.04 4.70
CA ILE A 66 4.88 -5.38 5.50
C ILE A 66 4.27 -4.21 4.73
N SER A 67 5.09 -3.36 4.12
CA SER A 67 4.61 -2.21 3.34
C SER A 67 3.75 -2.64 2.15
N HIS A 68 4.13 -3.72 1.46
CA HIS A 68 3.36 -4.29 0.36
C HIS A 68 2.02 -4.84 0.85
N GLN A 69 2.00 -5.58 1.97
CA GLN A 69 0.78 -6.06 2.61
C GLN A 69 -0.16 -4.91 2.99
N ARG A 70 0.38 -3.82 3.57
CA ARG A 70 -0.42 -2.62 3.91
C ARG A 70 -1.04 -1.99 2.68
N ARG A 71 -0.29 -1.84 1.58
CA ARG A 71 -0.83 -1.34 0.30
C ARG A 71 -1.94 -2.23 -0.26
N ALA A 72 -1.75 -3.56 -0.22
CA ALA A 72 -2.76 -4.51 -0.67
C ALA A 72 -4.04 -4.45 0.20
N PHE A 73 -3.88 -4.28 1.51
CA PHE A 73 -4.99 -4.09 2.44
C PHE A 73 -5.77 -2.79 2.17
N ASP A 74 -5.07 -1.69 1.93
CA ASP A 74 -5.68 -0.41 1.59
C ASP A 74 -6.49 -0.51 0.29
N ALA A 75 -5.93 -1.16 -0.73
CA ALA A 75 -6.63 -1.42 -1.99
C ALA A 75 -7.88 -2.28 -1.77
N TYR A 76 -7.79 -3.33 -0.95
CA TYR A 76 -8.92 -4.19 -0.60
C TYR A 76 -10.06 -3.43 0.10
N ARG A 77 -9.74 -2.57 1.08
CA ARG A 77 -10.74 -1.75 1.77
C ARG A 77 -11.43 -0.77 0.82
N ARG A 78 -10.66 -0.10 -0.05
CA ARG A 78 -11.20 0.81 -1.08
C ARG A 78 -12.12 0.07 -2.04
N TYR A 79 -11.72 -1.13 -2.49
CA TYR A 79 -12.55 -1.95 -3.37
C TYR A 79 -13.87 -2.35 -2.71
N LYS A 80 -13.83 -2.85 -1.47
CA LYS A 80 -15.05 -3.19 -0.71
C LYS A 80 -15.97 -1.99 -0.51
N PHE A 81 -15.40 -0.82 -0.24
CA PHE A 81 -16.18 0.41 -0.12
C PHE A 81 -16.81 0.83 -1.45
N LYS A 82 -16.04 0.77 -2.55
CA LYS A 82 -16.55 1.03 -3.91
C LYS A 82 -17.74 0.13 -4.25
N GLN A 83 -17.68 -1.16 -3.91
CA GLN A 83 -18.81 -2.08 -4.11
C GLN A 83 -20.06 -1.67 -3.32
N LYS A 84 -19.89 -1.29 -2.05
CA LYS A 84 -21.01 -0.78 -1.24
C LYS A 84 -21.59 0.52 -1.81
N LEU A 85 -20.73 1.43 -2.27
CA LEU A 85 -21.14 2.68 -2.93
C LEU A 85 -21.91 2.43 -4.22
N ILE A 86 -21.43 1.52 -5.08
CA ILE A 86 -22.11 1.16 -6.33
C ILE A 86 -23.50 0.61 -6.03
N ARG A 87 -23.61 -0.35 -5.09
CA ARG A 87 -24.89 -0.91 -4.69
C ARG A 87 -25.83 0.16 -4.13
N TYR A 88 -25.31 1.05 -3.28
CA TYR A 88 -26.06 2.19 -2.76
C TYR A 88 -26.54 3.10 -3.89
N ALA A 89 -25.67 3.46 -4.84
CA ALA A 89 -26.01 4.31 -5.97
C ALA A 89 -27.10 3.70 -6.84
N ILE A 90 -27.01 2.40 -7.17
CA ILE A 90 -28.02 1.70 -7.99
C ILE A 90 -29.40 1.75 -7.30
N VAL A 91 -29.46 1.41 -6.01
CA VAL A 91 -30.72 1.41 -5.25
C VAL A 91 -31.30 2.82 -5.15
N ASN A 92 -30.47 3.82 -4.89
CA ASN A 92 -30.93 5.21 -4.79
C ASN A 92 -31.39 5.76 -6.14
N VAL A 93 -30.66 5.52 -7.22
CA VAL A 93 -31.07 5.93 -8.58
C VAL A 93 -32.39 5.26 -8.95
N PHE A 94 -32.55 3.97 -8.64
CA PHE A 94 -33.81 3.26 -8.87
C PHE A 94 -34.97 3.87 -8.08
N LEU A 95 -34.79 4.11 -6.77
CA LEU A 95 -35.78 4.75 -5.90
C LEU A 95 -36.13 6.17 -6.36
N LEU A 96 -35.14 6.95 -6.78
CA LEU A 96 -35.34 8.32 -7.25
C LEU A 96 -36.18 8.33 -8.54
N SER A 97 -35.82 7.49 -9.51
CA SER A 97 -36.55 7.33 -10.76
C SER A 97 -37.97 6.82 -10.53
N PHE A 98 -38.14 5.83 -9.66
CA PHE A 98 -39.46 5.28 -9.31
C PHE A 98 -40.35 6.32 -8.64
N ASN A 99 -39.81 7.09 -7.70
CA ASN A 99 -40.54 8.15 -7.01
C ASN A 99 -40.89 9.31 -7.97
N LEU A 100 -40.00 9.65 -8.91
CA LEU A 100 -40.29 10.65 -9.94
C LEU A 100 -41.45 10.21 -10.86
N VAL A 101 -41.47 8.94 -11.27
CA VAL A 101 -42.53 8.37 -12.12
C VAL A 101 -43.87 8.26 -11.37
N THR A 102 -43.84 7.91 -10.08
CA THR A 102 -45.07 7.66 -9.30
C THR A 102 -45.67 8.91 -8.66
N ALA A 103 -44.84 9.81 -8.12
CA ALA A 103 -45.29 10.96 -7.35
C ALA A 103 -45.06 12.31 -8.05
N GLY A 104 -44.31 12.34 -9.17
CA GLY A 104 -43.94 13.58 -9.88
C GLY A 104 -43.04 14.54 -9.09
N THR A 105 -42.73 14.22 -7.82
CA THR A 105 -41.96 15.04 -6.89
C THR A 105 -41.04 14.17 -6.04
N LEU A 106 -39.98 14.77 -5.48
CA LEU A 106 -39.01 14.08 -4.62
C LEU A 106 -39.47 14.05 -3.15
N SER A 107 -40.55 13.34 -2.83
CA SER A 107 -41.17 13.41 -1.48
C SER A 107 -40.53 12.48 -0.46
N TRP A 108 -40.59 11.15 -0.63
CA TRP A 108 -40.12 10.20 0.39
C TRP A 108 -38.72 9.61 0.12
N ALA A 109 -38.29 9.58 -1.14
CA ALA A 109 -36.99 9.07 -1.54
C ALA A 109 -35.82 9.89 -0.96
N LEU A 110 -36.00 11.21 -0.74
CA LEU A 110 -34.97 12.07 -0.14
C LEU A 110 -34.65 11.68 1.30
N TYR A 111 -35.64 11.30 2.10
CA TYR A 111 -35.41 10.89 3.49
C TYR A 111 -34.63 9.57 3.56
N ILE A 112 -34.94 8.61 2.67
CA ILE A 112 -34.19 7.34 2.57
C ILE A 112 -32.75 7.61 2.14
N LEU A 113 -32.56 8.48 1.15
CA LEU A 113 -31.23 8.87 0.66
C LEU A 113 -30.41 9.60 1.74
N LEU A 114 -31.03 10.48 2.53
CA LEU A 114 -30.34 11.17 3.63
C LEU A 114 -29.94 10.20 4.74
N PHE A 115 -30.86 9.35 5.18
CA PHE A 115 -30.62 8.40 6.26
C PHE A 115 -29.58 7.35 5.89
N TRP A 116 -29.69 6.77 4.68
CA TRP A 116 -28.71 5.79 4.21
C TRP A 116 -27.39 6.45 3.77
N GLY A 117 -27.43 7.68 3.24
CA GLY A 117 -26.26 8.46 2.87
C GLY A 117 -25.36 8.76 4.07
N LEU A 118 -25.94 9.01 5.24
CA LEU A 118 -25.19 9.16 6.49
C LEU A 118 -24.42 7.88 6.86
N GLY A 119 -25.07 6.71 6.74
CA GLY A 119 -24.41 5.44 7.04
C GLY A 119 -23.27 5.11 6.06
N VAL A 120 -23.43 5.46 4.78
CA VAL A 120 -22.41 5.24 3.76
C VAL A 120 -21.22 6.18 3.92
N THR A 121 -21.47 7.46 4.24
CA THR A 121 -20.40 8.45 4.47
C THR A 121 -19.55 8.10 5.68
N LEU A 122 -20.16 7.69 6.81
CA LEU A 122 -19.43 7.22 7.99
C LEU A 122 -18.59 5.97 7.70
N ASN A 123 -19.14 5.02 6.93
CA ASN A 123 -18.39 3.84 6.50
C ASN A 123 -17.25 4.17 5.52
N GLY A 124 -17.44 5.19 4.68
CA GLY A 124 -16.43 5.71 3.77
C GLY A 124 -15.28 6.39 4.50
N TRP A 125 -15.60 7.21 5.50
CA TRP A 125 -14.61 7.86 6.36
C TRP A 125 -13.68 6.82 6.98
N LYS A 126 -14.25 5.75 7.57
CA LYS A 126 -13.46 4.64 8.11
C LYS A 126 -12.61 3.96 7.04
N ALA A 127 -13.12 3.73 5.84
CA ALA A 127 -12.40 3.06 4.75
C ALA A 127 -11.19 3.84 4.22
N TYR A 128 -11.23 5.17 4.27
CA TYR A 128 -10.13 6.05 3.89
C TYR A 128 -9.21 6.46 5.04
N GLN A 129 -9.63 6.21 6.28
CA GLN A 129 -8.79 6.40 7.45
C GLN A 129 -7.73 5.28 7.52
N SER A 130 -6.54 5.59 7.03
CA SER A 130 -5.34 4.72 7.04
C SER A 130 -4.52 4.82 8.33
N LYS A 131 -5.07 5.43 9.40
CA LYS A 131 -4.39 5.64 10.68
C LYS A 131 -5.35 5.42 11.85
N GLY A 132 -4.88 4.73 12.90
CA GLY A 132 -5.63 4.49 14.14
C GLY A 132 -5.64 3.02 14.57
N GLU A 133 -6.03 2.76 15.82
CA GLU A 133 -6.07 1.40 16.39
C GLU A 133 -6.98 0.45 15.59
N ASP A 134 -8.11 0.97 15.11
CA ASP A 134 -9.05 0.19 14.28
C ASP A 134 -8.42 -0.24 12.95
N TYR A 135 -7.53 0.58 12.38
CA TYR A 135 -6.79 0.22 11.17
C TYR A 135 -5.85 -0.95 11.45
N GLU A 136 -5.05 -0.84 12.52
CA GLU A 136 -4.04 -1.84 12.84
C GLU A 136 -4.68 -3.19 13.20
N ARG A 137 -5.76 -3.18 13.99
CA ARG A 137 -6.53 -4.41 14.29
C ARG A 137 -7.11 -5.05 13.03
N ALA A 138 -7.62 -4.25 12.10
CA ALA A 138 -8.18 -4.77 10.87
C ALA A 138 -7.09 -5.29 9.92
N PHE A 139 -5.93 -4.64 9.86
CA PHE A 139 -4.76 -5.08 9.12
C PHE A 139 -4.25 -6.42 9.66
N GLN A 140 -4.04 -6.55 10.97
CA GLN A 140 -3.59 -7.79 11.61
C GLN A 140 -4.53 -8.98 11.34
N ARG A 141 -5.85 -8.75 11.44
CA ARG A 141 -6.83 -9.78 11.11
C ARG A 141 -6.78 -10.20 9.64
N TRP A 142 -6.55 -9.24 8.74
CA TRP A 142 -6.47 -9.49 7.31
C TRP A 142 -5.15 -10.17 6.91
N SER A 143 -4.01 -9.73 7.46
CA SER A 143 -2.70 -10.30 7.17
C SER A 143 -2.63 -11.75 7.62
N PHE A 144 -3.10 -12.07 8.84
CA PHE A 144 -3.14 -13.44 9.35
C PHE A 144 -3.96 -14.37 8.43
N GLN A 145 -5.13 -13.92 7.94
CA GLN A 145 -5.96 -14.72 7.05
C GLN A 145 -5.34 -14.93 5.66
N ASN A 146 -4.56 -13.97 5.16
CA ASN A 146 -3.95 -14.04 3.83
C ASN A 146 -2.60 -14.77 3.83
N GLU A 147 -1.78 -14.60 4.87
CA GLU A 147 -0.50 -15.30 5.02
C GLU A 147 -0.70 -16.80 5.19
N VAL A 148 -1.67 -17.23 6.01
CA VAL A 148 -1.98 -18.65 6.19
C VAL A 148 -2.39 -19.30 4.86
N LYS A 149 -3.14 -18.59 4.01
CA LYS A 149 -3.56 -19.12 2.71
C LYS A 149 -2.39 -19.26 1.73
N GLN A 150 -1.51 -18.27 1.64
CA GLN A 150 -0.38 -18.31 0.70
C GLN A 150 0.70 -19.30 1.14
N THR A 151 1.00 -19.39 2.43
CA THR A 151 1.97 -20.32 2.98
C THR A 151 1.50 -21.76 2.80
N VAL A 152 0.23 -22.07 3.06
CA VAL A 152 -0.33 -23.42 2.85
C VAL A 152 -0.31 -23.82 1.37
N VAL A 153 -0.68 -22.91 0.45
CA VAL A 153 -0.65 -23.20 -1.00
C VAL A 153 0.78 -23.40 -1.51
N THR A 154 1.74 -22.63 -1.01
CA THR A 154 3.16 -22.74 -1.42
C THR A 154 3.83 -23.99 -0.86
N ILE A 155 3.50 -24.38 0.37
CA ILE A 155 3.99 -25.62 0.98
C ILE A 155 3.37 -26.84 0.29
N TRP A 156 2.07 -26.80 -0.02
CA TRP A 156 1.39 -27.86 -0.76
C TRP A 156 1.99 -28.07 -2.15
N SER A 157 2.26 -26.99 -2.89
CA SER A 157 2.86 -27.08 -4.23
C SER A 157 4.30 -27.60 -4.20
N LYS A 158 5.09 -27.25 -3.17
CA LYS A 158 6.43 -27.82 -2.96
C LYS A 158 6.37 -29.31 -2.61
N LEU A 159 5.49 -29.72 -1.69
CA LEU A 159 5.31 -31.14 -1.32
C LEU A 159 4.85 -31.98 -2.50
N GLN A 160 3.91 -31.48 -3.30
CA GLN A 160 3.48 -32.15 -4.53
C GLN A 160 4.63 -32.33 -5.52
N LYS A 161 5.50 -31.33 -5.67
CA LYS A 161 6.66 -31.40 -6.56
C LYS A 161 7.71 -32.40 -6.08
N VAL A 162 7.89 -32.57 -4.77
CA VAL A 162 8.82 -33.57 -4.19
C VAL A 162 8.27 -34.99 -4.33
N TRP A 163 6.94 -35.18 -4.29
CA TRP A 163 6.32 -36.50 -4.45
C TRP A 163 6.17 -36.95 -5.92
N GLN A 164 6.35 -36.03 -6.87
CA GLN A 164 6.37 -36.31 -8.31
C GLN A 164 7.77 -36.41 -8.91
N ALA A 165 8.83 -36.25 -8.10
CA ALA A 165 10.23 -36.45 -8.47
C ALA A 165 10.74 -37.77 -7.88
#